data_AF-A0A099NVT3-F1
#
_entry.id   AF-A0A099NVT3-F1
#
_cell.length_a   1.000
_cell.length_b   1.000
_cell.length_c   1.000
_cell.angle_alpha   90.00
_cell.angle_beta   90.00
_cell.angle_gamma   90.00
#
_symmetry.space_group_name_H-M   'P 1'
#
loop_
_entity.id
_entity.type
_entity.pdbx_description
1 polymer ?
#
loop_
_entity_poly.entity_id
_entity_poly.type
_entity_poly.pdbx_seq_one_letter_code
_entity_poly.pdbx_strand_id
1 'polypeptide(L)'
;MTKGHIRALITGTSGNLGINIAKRLIKEVPADIRLTIIVTSRTLANANQTIAQLNEYNLQEVRREGVLDFDYSLLDFTDMVSILAAVYELSKSHECLDY
;
A
#
# COMPACT_ATOMS: atom_id res chain seq x y z
N MET A 1 18.45 -13.97 -3.75
CA MET A 1 17.84 -13.51 -2.49
C MET A 1 16.34 -13.52 -2.67
N THR A 2 15.65 -14.25 -1.80
CA THR A 2 14.20 -14.53 -1.79
C THR A 2 13.36 -13.27 -1.62
N LYS A 3 13.01 -12.56 -2.69
CA LYS A 3 11.91 -11.57 -2.63
C LYS A 3 10.60 -12.25 -3.00
N GLY A 4 10.18 -13.21 -2.16
CA GLY A 4 8.84 -13.81 -2.28
C GLY A 4 7.72 -12.88 -1.80
N HIS A 5 8.06 -11.75 -1.19
CA HIS A 5 7.13 -10.76 -0.66
C HIS A 5 7.68 -9.34 -0.87
N ILE A 6 6.93 -8.52 -1.60
CA ILE A 6 7.20 -7.10 -1.84
C ILE A 6 6.28 -6.25 -0.97
N ARG A 7 6.82 -5.26 -0.26
CA ARG A 7 6.07 -4.30 0.56
C ARG A 7 6.29 -2.88 0.03
N ALA A 8 5.22 -2.20 -0.36
CA ALA A 8 5.29 -0.85 -0.91
C ALA A 8 4.49 0.14 -0.07
N LEU A 9 5.13 1.18 0.45
CA LEU A 9 4.49 2.31 1.12
C LEU A 9 4.26 3.42 0.10
N ILE A 10 3.00 3.80 -0.12
CA ILE A 10 2.67 4.83 -1.11
C ILE A 10 2.19 6.08 -0.38
N THR A 11 2.95 7.17 -0.42
CA THR A 11 2.52 8.46 0.14
C THR A 11 1.41 9.11 -0.70
N GLY A 12 0.34 9.59 -0.06
CA GLY A 12 -0.79 10.21 -0.77
C GLY A 12 -1.57 9.23 -1.65
N THR A 13 -1.72 7.97 -1.21
CA THR A 13 -2.27 6.89 -2.05
C THR A 13 -3.67 7.21 -2.56
N SER A 14 -4.52 7.82 -1.73
CA SER A 14 -5.91 8.13 -2.11
C SER A 14 -6.05 9.19 -3.21
N GLY A 15 -4.95 9.87 -3.60
CA GLY A 15 -4.94 10.78 -4.74
C GLY A 15 -4.85 10.04 -6.08
N ASN A 16 -5.22 10.72 -7.17
CA ASN A 16 -5.23 10.10 -8.51
C ASN A 16 -3.87 9.48 -8.89
N LEU A 17 -2.76 10.17 -8.61
CA LEU A 17 -1.42 9.63 -8.88
C LEU A 17 -1.11 8.41 -8.00
N GLY A 18 -1.41 8.48 -6.70
CA GLY A 18 -1.17 7.39 -5.74
C GLY A 18 -1.92 6.12 -6.11
N ILE A 19 -3.20 6.23 -6.50
CA ILE A 19 -4.01 5.10 -6.98
C ILE A 19 -3.38 4.50 -8.23
N ASN A 20 -2.96 5.32 -9.20
CA ASN A 20 -2.37 4.80 -10.43
C ASN A 20 -1.01 4.15 -10.21
N ILE A 21 -0.19 4.65 -9.28
CA ILE A 21 1.05 3.99 -8.85
C ILE A 21 0.73 2.62 -8.24
N ALA A 22 -0.25 2.55 -7.34
CA ALA A 22 -0.67 1.29 -6.72
C ALA A 22 -1.18 0.28 -7.76
N LYS A 23 -2.04 0.71 -8.69
CA LYS A 23 -2.52 -0.13 -9.80
C LYS A 23 -1.37 -0.63 -10.67
N ARG A 24 -0.39 0.22 -10.94
CA ARG A 24 0.81 -0.15 -11.71
C ARG A 24 1.65 -1.20 -10.99
N LEU A 25 1.85 -1.06 -9.68
CA LEU A 25 2.53 -2.08 -8.87
C LEU A 25 1.79 -3.41 -8.87
N ILE A 26 0.46 -3.39 -8.72
CA ILE A 26 -0.39 -4.60 -8.83
C ILE A 26 -0.19 -5.29 -10.19
N LYS A 27 0.01 -4.53 -11.27
CA LYS A 27 0.20 -5.08 -12.61
C LYS A 27 1.64 -5.53 -12.90
N GLU A 28 2.64 -4.80 -12.44
CA GLU A 28 4.04 -4.98 -12.87
C GLU A 28 4.87 -5.90 -11.96
N VAL A 29 4.54 -6.00 -10.67
CA VAL A 29 5.17 -7.00 -9.79
C VAL A 29 4.81 -8.40 -10.33
N PRO A 30 5.73 -9.38 -10.40
CA PRO A 30 5.42 -10.73 -10.87
C PRO A 30 4.20 -11.31 -10.16
N ALA A 31 3.24 -11.89 -10.91
CA ALA A 31 1.90 -12.20 -10.42
C ALA A 31 1.88 -13.26 -9.31
N ASP A 32 2.89 -14.12 -9.24
CA ASP A 32 3.11 -15.19 -8.27
C ASP A 32 3.74 -14.70 -6.95
N ILE A 33 4.30 -13.48 -6.94
CA ILE A 33 4.93 -12.89 -5.76
C ILE A 33 3.87 -12.20 -4.89
N ARG A 34 3.96 -12.41 -3.57
CA ARG A 34 3.11 -11.71 -2.59
C ARG A 34 3.41 -10.22 -2.62
N LEU A 35 2.38 -9.40 -2.72
CA LEU A 35 2.49 -7.94 -2.72
C LEU A 35 1.66 -7.38 -1.56
N THR A 36 2.27 -6.59 -0.69
CA THR A 36 1.55 -5.76 0.30
C THR A 36 1.65 -4.30 -0.10
N ILE A 37 0.51 -3.64 -0.27
CA ILE A 37 0.45 -2.19 -0.48
C ILE A 37 0.01 -1.54 0.83
N ILE A 38 0.86 -0.67 1.37
CA ILE A 38 0.58 0.12 2.55
C ILE A 38 0.05 1.48 2.08
N VAL A 39 -1.25 1.68 2.25
CA VAL A 39 -1.99 2.85 1.81
C VAL A 39 -1.86 3.97 2.84
N THR A 40 -1.37 5.14 2.44
CA THR A 40 -1.37 6.32 3.32
C THR A 40 -2.60 7.20 3.08
N SER A 41 -3.18 7.70 4.16
CA SER A 41 -4.34 8.59 4.14
C SER A 41 -4.42 9.40 5.43
N ARG A 42 -5.11 10.54 5.42
CA ARG A 42 -5.43 11.28 6.66
C ARG A 42 -6.56 10.65 7.46
N THR A 43 -7.42 9.85 6.82
CA THR A 43 -8.58 9.22 7.46
C THR A 43 -8.68 7.75 7.11
N LEU A 44 -9.17 6.95 8.06
CA LEU A 44 -9.40 5.52 7.88
C LEU A 44 -10.45 5.24 6.80
N ALA A 45 -11.50 6.06 6.72
CA ALA A 45 -12.53 5.93 5.69
C ALA A 45 -11.93 6.01 4.27
N ASN A 46 -11.05 6.99 4.03
CA ASN A 46 -10.38 7.15 2.73
C ASN A 46 -9.39 6.01 2.45
N ALA A 47 -8.67 5.53 3.47
CA ALA A 47 -7.80 4.37 3.33
C ALA A 47 -8.60 3.13 2.90
N ASN A 48 -9.69 2.83 3.62
CA ASN A 48 -10.57 1.69 3.32
C ASN A 48 -11.20 1.79 1.92
N GLN A 49 -11.64 2.98 1.53
CA GLN A 49 -12.15 3.21 0.18
C GLN A 49 -11.07 2.95 -0.89
N THR A 50 -9.84 3.41 -0.65
CA THR A 50 -8.71 3.21 -1.57
C THR A 50 -8.37 1.72 -1.68
N ILE A 51 -8.31 1.01 -0.55
CA ILE A 51 -8.08 -0.43 -0.50
C ILE A 51 -9.15 -1.18 -1.29
N ALA A 52 -10.43 -0.86 -1.08
CA ALA A 52 -11.54 -1.47 -1.80
C ALA A 52 -11.42 -1.26 -3.32
N GLN A 53 -11.07 -0.04 -3.76
CA GLN A 53 -10.86 0.27 -5.18
C GLN A 53 -9.69 -0.51 -5.80
N LEU A 54 -8.58 -0.66 -5.07
CA LEU A 54 -7.41 -1.40 -5.53
C LEU A 54 -7.66 -2.91 -5.57
N ASN A 55 -8.38 -3.43 -4.58
CA ASN A 55 -8.80 -4.83 -4.57
C ASN A 55 -9.75 -5.13 -5.72
N GLU A 56 -10.75 -4.28 -5.95
CA GLU A 56 -11.67 -4.40 -7.10
C GLU A 56 -10.91 -4.39 -8.43
N TYR A 57 -9.94 -3.47 -8.59
CA TYR A 57 -9.08 -3.44 -9.77
C TYR A 57 -8.33 -4.76 -9.97
N ASN A 58 -7.79 -5.35 -8.91
CA ASN A 58 -7.15 -6.66 -9.00
C ASN A 58 -8.15 -7.74 -9.42
N LEU A 59 -9.34 -7.80 -8.83
CA LEU A 59 -10.34 -8.83 -9.13
C LEU A 59 -10.86 -8.75 -10.57
N GLN A 60 -11.05 -7.54 -11.10
CA GLN A 60 -11.62 -7.34 -12.43
C GLN A 60 -10.58 -7.41 -13.55
N GLU A 61 -9.42 -6.79 -13.36
CA GLU A 61 -8.48 -6.50 -14.47
C GLU A 61 -7.20 -7.34 -14.44
N VAL A 62 -6.60 -7.58 -13.27
CA VAL A 62 -5.25 -8.18 -13.19
C VAL A 62 -5.27 -9.65 -12.77
N ARG A 63 -6.01 -9.97 -11.70
CA ARG A 63 -6.20 -11.31 -11.13
C ARG A 63 -4.88 -12.01 -10.80
N ARG A 64 -4.06 -11.35 -9.99
CA ARG A 64 -2.79 -11.92 -9.51
C ARG A 64 -3.02 -13.28 -8.84
N GLU A 65 -2.13 -14.24 -9.11
CA GLU A 65 -2.16 -15.59 -8.51
C GLU A 65 -1.62 -15.57 -7.06
N GLY A 66 -0.58 -14.77 -6.83
CA GLY A 66 0.00 -14.52 -5.52
C GLY A 66 -0.86 -13.61 -4.67
N VAL A 67 -0.66 -13.68 -3.36
CA VAL A 67 -1.46 -12.92 -2.38
C VAL A 67 -1.23 -11.41 -2.56
N LEU A 68 -2.33 -10.66 -2.70
CA LEU A 68 -2.36 -9.21 -2.63
C LEU A 68 -2.94 -8.80 -1.27
N ASP A 69 -2.09 -8.28 -0.40
CA ASP A 69 -2.49 -7.76 0.90
C ASP A 69 -2.49 -6.24 0.91
N PHE A 70 -3.27 -5.68 1.84
CA PHE A 70 -3.32 -4.26 2.08
C PHE A 70 -3.13 -3.97 3.56
N ASP A 71 -2.39 -2.90 3.83
CA ASP A 71 -2.28 -2.28 5.15
C ASP A 71 -2.50 -0.77 4.99
N TYR A 72 -2.58 -0.03 6.09
CA TYR A 72 -2.72 1.41 6.03
C TYR A 72 -1.87 2.13 7.08
N SER A 73 -1.51 3.36 6.77
CA SER A 73 -0.88 4.29 7.71
C SER A 73 -1.64 5.61 7.70
N LEU A 74 -2.13 6.02 8.87
CA LEU A 74 -2.79 7.32 9.02
C LEU A 74 -1.74 8.40 9.20
N LEU A 75 -1.66 9.30 8.23
CA LEU A 75 -0.57 10.25 8.10
C LEU A 75 -1.07 11.62 7.66
N ASP A 76 -0.73 12.64 8.44
CA ASP A 76 -0.83 14.05 8.06
C ASP A 76 0.58 14.62 7.85
N PHE A 77 0.92 14.93 6.60
CA PHE A 77 2.22 15.49 6.22
C PHE A 77 2.44 16.92 6.74
N THR A 78 1.42 17.56 7.30
CA THR A 78 1.53 18.89 7.92
C THR A 78 1.79 18.81 9.43
N ASP A 79 1.75 17.61 10.02
CA ASP A 79 1.99 17.37 11.45
C ASP A 79 3.18 16.41 11.66
N MET A 80 4.25 16.94 12.24
CA MET A 80 5.46 16.16 12.55
C MET A 80 5.22 15.05 13.58
N VAL A 81 4.26 15.22 14.51
CA VAL A 81 3.91 14.17 15.48
C VAL A 81 3.25 13.01 14.74
N SER A 82 2.36 13.30 13.78
CA SER A 82 1.77 12.28 12.90
C SER A 82 2.83 11.51 12.11
N ILE A 83 3.82 12.21 11.53
CA ILE A 83 4.92 11.58 10.79
C ILE A 83 5.73 10.65 11.70
N LEU A 84 6.14 11.11 12.88
CA LEU A 84 6.95 10.30 13.81
C LEU A 84 6.18 9.08 14.33
N ALA A 85 4.89 9.24 14.64
CA ALA A 85 4.03 8.13 15.05
C ALA A 85 3.90 7.10 13.92
N ALA A 86 3.65 7.53 12.68
CA ALA A 86 3.57 6.64 11.54
C ALA A 86 4.87 5.86 11.30
N VAL A 87 6.03 6.52 11.37
CA VAL A 87 7.34 5.87 11.24
C VAL A 87 7.57 4.85 12.35
N TYR A 88 7.23 5.21 13.60
CA TYR A 88 7.36 4.30 14.74
C TYR A 88 6.49 3.05 14.56
N GLU A 89 5.22 3.20 14.23
CA GLU A 89 4.30 2.08 14.00
C GLU A 89 4.75 1.20 12.83
N LEU A 90 5.13 1.81 11.69
CA LEU A 90 5.62 1.06 10.52
C LEU A 90 6.89 0.26 10.85
N SER A 91 7.79 0.79 11.67
CA SER A 91 9.00 0.08 12.10
C SER A 91 8.72 -1.11 13.02
N LYS A 92 7.53 -1.17 13.64
CA LYS A 92 7.09 -2.27 14.51
C LYS A 92 6.30 -3.33 13.74
N SER A 93 5.51 -2.93 12.75
CA SER A 93 4.64 -3.82 11.99
C SER A 93 5.31 -4.41 10.74
N HIS A 94 6.31 -3.75 10.18
CA HIS A 94 7.00 -4.20 8.96
C HIS A 94 8.51 -4.31 9.18
N GLU A 95 9.08 -5.48 8.86
CA GLU A 95 10.52 -5.73 8.94
C GLU A 95 11.31 -4.87 7.94
N CYS A 96 10.72 -4.61 6.76
CA CYS A 96 11.30 -3.76 5.73
C CYS A 96 10.21 -3.14 4.83
N LEU A 97 10.60 -2.11 4.09
CA LEU A 97 9.85 -1.56 2.96
C LEU A 97 10.72 -1.72 1.71
N ASP A 98 10.17 -2.30 0.64
CA ASP A 98 10.87 -2.47 -0.63
C ASP A 98 10.76 -1.23 -1.52
N TYR A 99 9.67 -0.47 -1.36
CA TYR A 99 9.35 0.78 -2.07
C TYR A 99 8.70 1.79 -1.13
#